data_AF-X1NPI1-F1
#
_entry.id   AF-X1NPI1-F1
#
_cell.length_a   1.000
_cell.length_b   1.000
_cell.length_c   1.000
_cell.angle_alpha   90.00
_cell.angle_beta   90.00
_cell.angle_gamma   90.00
#
_symmetry.space_group_name_H-M   'P 1'
#
loop_
_entity.id
_entity.type
_entity.pdbx_description
1 polymer ?
#
loop_
_entity_poly.entity_id
_entity_poly.type
_entity_poly.pdbx_seq_one_letter_code
_entity_poly.pdbx_strand_id
1 'polypeptide(L)'
;MQVPPPVVGYTERADGELDKRALIAYVARPFYTTPEQLRFPAHSNIPQSLEIAQAFNRLGYVVDVVDWLDNTFVPSTHYDVFFGMHYNFECLLPYLDETTVRIYYGTGAYWAFEIAAERERVDRLKKRRGIGLELPVRLGENNWVQIADAVVVLANEFVLSTYRPHTSRLFAIDNSARLTVAPPDLEHKDF
;
A
#
# COMPACT_ATOMS: atom_id res chain seq x y z
N MET A 1 13.26 -11.01 -11.68
CA MET A 1 12.13 -10.41 -12.42
C MET A 1 12.57 -9.02 -12.82
N GLN A 2 12.38 -8.59 -14.06
CA GLN A 2 12.73 -7.24 -14.47
C GLN A 2 11.76 -6.26 -13.82
N VAL A 3 12.27 -5.23 -13.15
CA VAL A 3 11.46 -4.14 -12.60
C VAL A 3 10.84 -3.39 -13.79
N PRO A 4 9.50 -3.28 -13.89
CA PRO A 4 8.88 -2.53 -14.97
C PRO A 4 9.25 -1.04 -14.84
N PRO A 5 9.33 -0.29 -15.96
CA PRO A 5 9.57 1.14 -15.87
C PRO A 5 8.42 1.83 -15.09
N PRO A 6 8.62 3.07 -14.64
CA PRO A 6 7.54 3.87 -14.09
C PRO A 6 6.45 4.14 -15.13
N VAL A 7 5.19 4.13 -14.69
CA VAL A 7 4.03 4.61 -15.45
C VAL A 7 3.88 6.08 -15.14
N VAL A 8 3.77 6.92 -16.16
CA VAL A 8 3.63 8.38 -15.97
C VAL A 8 2.34 8.83 -16.65
N GLY A 9 1.53 9.62 -15.94
CA GLY A 9 0.35 10.27 -16.51
C GLY A 9 -0.86 9.35 -16.68
N TYR A 10 -1.04 8.35 -15.82
CA TYR A 10 -2.22 7.48 -15.86
C TYR A 10 -3.48 8.26 -15.44
N THR A 11 -4.53 8.19 -16.27
CA THR A 11 -5.74 9.05 -16.14
C THR A 11 -7.06 8.34 -16.48
N GLU A 12 -7.06 7.00 -16.52
CA GLU A 12 -8.26 6.21 -16.81
C GLU A 12 -9.38 6.42 -15.76
N ARG A 13 -10.64 6.51 -16.22
CA ARG A 13 -11.84 6.76 -15.39
C ARG A 13 -11.81 8.09 -14.61
N ALA A 14 -11.19 9.13 -15.15
CA ALA A 14 -11.32 10.48 -14.62
C ALA A 14 -12.74 11.04 -14.86
N ASP A 15 -13.31 11.70 -13.85
CA ASP A 15 -14.67 12.27 -13.89
C ASP A 15 -14.67 13.82 -14.00
N GLY A 16 -13.53 14.45 -14.34
CA GLY A 16 -13.41 15.91 -14.40
C GLY A 16 -12.01 16.41 -14.76
N GLU A 17 -11.73 17.68 -14.40
CA GLU A 17 -10.39 18.27 -14.56
C GLU A 17 -9.36 17.57 -13.68
N LEU A 18 -8.14 17.44 -14.20
CA LEU A 18 -7.01 16.82 -13.53
C LEU A 18 -5.94 17.88 -13.29
N ASP A 19 -5.96 18.51 -12.12
CA ASP A 19 -5.07 19.60 -11.73
C ASP A 19 -4.04 19.20 -10.66
N LYS A 20 -4.18 17.99 -10.08
CA LYS A 20 -3.30 17.45 -9.04
C LYS A 20 -2.52 16.23 -9.52
N ARG A 21 -1.49 15.82 -8.78
CA ARG A 21 -0.68 14.62 -9.07
C ARG A 21 -0.55 13.71 -7.86
N ALA A 22 -0.70 12.40 -8.11
CA ALA A 22 -0.49 11.36 -7.10
C ALA A 22 0.62 10.40 -7.54
N LEU A 23 1.54 10.09 -6.63
CA LEU A 23 2.54 9.04 -6.82
C LEU A 23 2.10 7.78 -6.08
N ILE A 24 2.06 6.66 -6.79
CA ILE A 24 1.81 5.34 -6.21
C ILE A 24 3.09 4.51 -6.27
N ALA A 25 3.60 4.07 -5.11
CA ALA A 25 4.67 3.07 -5.02
C ALA A 25 4.09 1.71 -4.62
N TYR A 26 3.70 0.93 -5.63
CA TYR A 26 3.05 -0.39 -5.47
C TYR A 26 3.32 -1.30 -6.67
N VAL A 27 2.40 -2.17 -7.09
CA VAL A 27 2.63 -3.10 -8.21
C VAL A 27 2.36 -2.36 -9.54
N ALA A 28 3.40 -2.11 -10.34
CA ALA A 28 3.26 -1.36 -11.60
C ALA A 28 2.94 -2.24 -12.81
N ARG A 29 3.20 -3.55 -12.72
CA ARG A 29 2.92 -4.52 -13.80
C ARG A 29 1.50 -4.41 -14.44
N PRO A 30 0.40 -4.23 -13.68
CA PRO A 30 -0.96 -4.21 -14.25
C PRO A 30 -1.19 -3.12 -15.29
N PHE A 31 -0.44 -2.02 -15.23
CA PHE A 31 -0.55 -0.89 -16.15
C PHE A 31 0.01 -1.18 -17.55
N TYR A 32 0.73 -2.30 -17.70
CA TYR A 32 1.28 -2.79 -18.97
C TYR A 32 0.51 -3.99 -19.52
N THR A 33 -0.60 -4.39 -18.88
CA THR A 33 -1.36 -5.59 -19.25
C THR A 33 -2.64 -5.24 -20.01
N THR A 34 -3.01 -6.12 -20.95
CA THR A 34 -4.25 -5.95 -21.72
C THR A 34 -5.47 -6.34 -20.89
N PRO A 35 -6.68 -5.84 -21.24
CA PRO A 35 -7.91 -6.26 -20.57
C PRO A 35 -8.13 -7.79 -20.58
N GLU A 36 -7.67 -8.48 -21.62
CA GLU A 36 -7.73 -9.95 -21.70
C GLU A 36 -6.85 -10.62 -20.64
N GLN A 37 -5.63 -10.12 -20.44
CA GLN A 37 -4.71 -10.62 -19.41
C GLN A 37 -5.23 -10.34 -17.98
N LEU A 38 -6.02 -9.27 -17.82
CA LEU A 38 -6.64 -8.89 -16.55
C LEU A 38 -7.93 -9.66 -16.23
N ARG A 39 -8.49 -10.44 -17.18
CA ARG A 39 -9.73 -11.21 -16.93
C ARG A 39 -9.56 -12.28 -15.85
N PHE A 40 -8.37 -12.86 -15.73
CA PHE A 40 -8.05 -13.89 -14.76
C PHE A 40 -6.74 -13.53 -14.04
N PRO A 41 -6.77 -12.54 -13.15
CA PRO A 41 -5.56 -12.09 -12.48
C PRO A 41 -5.05 -13.20 -11.57
N ALA A 42 -3.73 -13.45 -11.60
CA ALA A 42 -3.11 -14.46 -10.76
C ALA A 42 -3.20 -14.13 -9.25
N HIS A 43 -3.29 -12.84 -8.92
CA HIS A 43 -3.30 -12.32 -7.56
C HIS A 43 -4.17 -11.06 -7.44
N SER A 44 -4.76 -10.83 -6.25
CA SER A 44 -5.64 -9.69 -5.98
C SER A 44 -4.95 -8.33 -6.07
N ASN A 45 -3.64 -8.28 -5.88
CA ASN A 45 -2.85 -7.06 -6.02
C ASN A 45 -2.89 -6.46 -7.43
N ILE A 46 -3.17 -7.27 -8.47
CA ILE A 46 -3.25 -6.82 -9.86
C ILE A 46 -4.43 -5.87 -10.07
N PRO A 47 -5.69 -6.31 -9.88
CA PRO A 47 -6.84 -5.41 -10.03
C PRO A 47 -6.85 -4.31 -8.96
N GLN A 48 -6.35 -4.57 -7.75
CA GLN A 48 -6.26 -3.54 -6.70
C GLN A 48 -5.35 -2.38 -7.11
N SER A 49 -4.18 -2.63 -7.69
CA SER A 49 -3.26 -1.55 -8.10
C SER A 49 -3.90 -0.61 -9.12
N LEU A 50 -4.62 -1.17 -10.10
CA LEU A 50 -5.39 -0.39 -11.08
C LEU A 50 -6.52 0.40 -10.43
N GLU A 51 -7.27 -0.22 -9.51
CA GLU A 51 -8.38 0.45 -8.84
C GLU A 51 -7.91 1.59 -7.92
N ILE A 52 -6.76 1.45 -7.25
CA ILE A 52 -6.16 2.55 -6.46
C ILE A 52 -5.87 3.75 -7.38
N ALA A 53 -5.22 3.51 -8.53
CA ALA A 53 -4.95 4.58 -9.49
C ALA A 53 -6.24 5.21 -10.05
N GLN A 54 -7.24 4.39 -10.38
CA GLN A 54 -8.53 4.89 -10.87
C GLN A 54 -9.31 5.65 -9.80
N ALA A 55 -9.19 5.28 -8.52
CA ALA A 55 -9.77 6.05 -7.42
C ALA A 55 -9.15 7.44 -7.32
N PHE A 56 -7.82 7.56 -7.47
CA PHE A 56 -7.15 8.86 -7.55
C PHE A 56 -7.57 9.67 -8.79
N ASN A 57 -7.72 9.02 -9.95
CA ASN A 57 -8.19 9.70 -11.16
C ASN A 57 -9.61 10.27 -10.97
N ARG A 58 -10.53 9.52 -10.35
CA ARG A 58 -11.87 10.01 -9.99
C ARG A 58 -11.83 11.18 -8.99
N LEU A 59 -10.78 11.28 -8.19
CA LEU A 59 -10.56 12.37 -7.24
C LEU A 59 -9.84 13.60 -7.84
N GLY A 60 -9.52 13.58 -9.15
CA GLY A 60 -8.89 14.71 -9.85
C GLY A 60 -7.37 14.65 -9.98
N TYR A 61 -6.75 13.48 -9.72
CA TYR A 61 -5.30 13.33 -9.78
C TYR A 61 -4.83 12.69 -11.07
N VAL A 62 -3.76 13.21 -11.67
CA VAL A 62 -2.92 12.48 -12.62
C VAL A 62 -2.02 11.55 -11.84
N VAL A 63 -2.02 10.25 -12.18
CA VAL A 63 -1.31 9.24 -11.40
C VAL A 63 -0.03 8.80 -12.07
N ASP A 64 1.08 8.87 -11.33
CA ASP A 64 2.32 8.18 -11.68
C ASP A 64 2.48 6.95 -10.79
N VAL A 65 2.99 5.85 -11.35
CA VAL A 65 3.13 4.57 -10.65
C VAL A 65 4.55 4.06 -10.78
N VAL A 66 5.17 3.75 -9.66
CA VAL A 66 6.48 3.11 -9.56
C VAL A 66 6.34 1.74 -8.91
N ASP A 67 7.09 0.76 -9.42
CA ASP A 67 7.04 -0.59 -8.87
C ASP A 67 7.66 -0.64 -7.46
N TRP A 68 7.09 -1.44 -6.57
CA TRP A 68 7.59 -1.63 -5.21
C TRP A 68 9.01 -2.23 -5.14
N LEU A 69 9.51 -2.79 -6.26
CA LEU A 69 10.88 -3.26 -6.40
C LEU A 69 11.84 -2.21 -6.99
N ASP A 70 11.33 -1.08 -7.48
CA ASP A 70 12.17 0.01 -7.99
C ASP A 70 12.71 0.83 -6.82
N ASN A 71 14.02 0.77 -6.62
CA ASN A 71 14.74 1.53 -5.61
C ASN A 71 15.62 2.65 -6.22
N THR A 72 15.44 2.93 -7.51
CA THR A 72 16.22 3.93 -8.26
C THR A 72 15.37 5.10 -8.74
N PHE A 73 14.05 4.97 -8.68
CA PHE A 73 13.13 6.04 -9.04
C PHE A 73 13.35 7.28 -8.17
N VAL A 74 13.48 8.44 -8.83
CA VAL A 74 13.56 9.74 -8.19
C VAL A 74 12.45 10.62 -8.79
N PRO A 75 11.51 11.12 -7.98
CA PRO A 75 10.53 12.12 -8.39
C PRO A 75 11.16 13.29 -9.15
N SER A 76 10.63 13.59 -10.33
CA SER A 76 11.03 14.76 -11.14
C SER A 76 9.96 15.86 -11.17
N THR A 77 8.86 15.68 -10.44
CA THR A 77 7.72 16.58 -10.38
C THR A 77 7.14 16.62 -8.97
N HIS A 78 6.32 17.63 -8.70
CA HIS A 78 5.57 17.76 -7.45
C HIS A 78 4.43 16.72 -7.40
N TYR A 79 4.21 16.17 -6.21
CA TYR A 79 3.06 15.31 -5.93
C TYR A 79 2.29 15.85 -4.73
N ASP A 80 0.98 16.02 -4.91
CA ASP A 80 0.05 16.39 -3.85
C ASP A 80 -0.17 15.21 -2.88
N VAL A 81 -0.15 13.98 -3.40
CA VAL A 81 -0.34 12.74 -2.63
C VAL A 81 0.72 11.71 -2.99
N PHE A 82 1.26 11.06 -1.96
CA PHE A 82 2.08 9.87 -2.09
C PHE A 82 1.40 8.69 -1.40
N PHE A 83 1.12 7.64 -2.16
CA PHE A 83 0.56 6.38 -1.69
C PHE A 83 1.62 5.28 -1.82
N GLY A 84 2.19 4.83 -0.70
CA GLY A 84 3.36 3.95 -0.74
C GLY A 84 3.26 2.76 0.20
N MET A 85 3.98 1.70 -0.16
CA MET A 85 4.06 0.46 0.61
C MET A 85 5.51 0.12 0.95
N HIS A 86 5.71 -0.42 2.15
CA HIS A 86 6.98 -0.99 2.62
C HIS A 86 8.21 -0.07 2.45
N TYR A 87 9.37 -0.62 2.06
CA TYR A 87 10.63 0.11 1.95
C TYR A 87 10.54 1.33 1.02
N ASN A 88 9.74 1.25 -0.05
CA ASN A 88 9.55 2.38 -0.95
C ASN A 88 8.83 3.54 -0.27
N PHE A 89 8.01 3.27 0.74
CA PHE A 89 7.40 4.33 1.53
C PHE A 89 8.46 5.24 2.14
N GLU A 90 9.46 4.68 2.82
CA GLU A 90 10.54 5.44 3.45
C GLU A 90 11.57 5.98 2.46
N CYS A 91 11.99 5.18 1.47
CA CYS A 91 13.01 5.58 0.50
C CYS A 91 12.60 6.79 -0.34
N LEU A 92 11.30 6.99 -0.58
CA LEU A 92 10.80 8.08 -1.42
C LEU A 92 10.54 9.37 -0.63
N LEU A 93 10.30 9.32 0.69
CA LEU A 93 9.98 10.52 1.48
C LEU A 93 10.98 11.66 1.34
N PRO A 94 12.32 11.43 1.29
CA PRO A 94 13.29 12.52 1.14
C PRO A 94 13.18 13.30 -0.17
N TYR A 95 12.49 12.76 -1.18
CA TYR A 95 12.29 13.40 -2.48
C TYR A 95 10.91 14.03 -2.65
N LEU A 96 10.07 13.95 -1.62
CA LEU A 96 8.72 14.52 -1.63
C LEU A 96 8.70 15.83 -0.86
N ASP A 97 7.80 16.72 -1.26
CA ASP A 97 7.64 18.00 -0.59
C ASP A 97 7.01 17.81 0.80
N GLU A 98 7.26 18.75 1.70
CA GLU A 98 6.70 18.72 3.06
C GLU A 98 5.16 18.79 3.04
N THR A 99 4.58 19.35 1.98
CA THR A 99 3.14 19.48 1.79
C THR A 99 2.49 18.24 1.16
N THR A 100 3.28 17.27 0.68
CA THR A 100 2.75 16.03 0.09
C THR A 100 2.05 15.21 1.17
N VAL A 101 0.77 14.88 0.96
CA VAL A 101 0.01 13.99 1.84
C VAL A 101 0.53 12.56 1.69
N ARG A 102 0.96 11.94 2.78
CA ARG A 102 1.59 10.61 2.79
C ARG A 102 0.61 9.56 3.29
N ILE A 103 0.26 8.63 2.41
CA ILE A 103 -0.63 7.51 2.73
C ILE A 103 0.18 6.23 2.74
N TYR A 104 0.32 5.62 3.92
CA TYR A 104 0.94 4.30 4.04
C TYR A 104 -0.06 3.20 3.73
N TYR A 105 0.31 2.31 2.82
CA TYR A 105 -0.49 1.15 2.44
C TYR A 105 0.02 -0.11 3.14
N GLY A 106 -0.76 -0.64 4.07
CA GLY A 106 -0.50 -1.91 4.75
C GLY A 106 -1.19 -3.09 4.08
N THR A 107 -0.48 -4.20 3.89
CA THR A 107 -1.03 -5.43 3.28
C THR A 107 -1.18 -6.60 4.28
N GLY A 108 -0.91 -6.34 5.56
CA GLY A 108 -0.88 -7.31 6.64
C GLY A 108 -1.12 -6.66 8.00
N ALA A 109 -0.72 -7.33 9.07
CA ALA A 109 -0.79 -6.77 10.42
C ALA A 109 0.36 -5.79 10.67
N TYR A 110 0.25 -4.96 11.71
CA TYR A 110 1.33 -4.06 12.09
C TYR A 110 2.63 -4.83 12.33
N TRP A 111 3.76 -4.34 11.80
CA TRP A 111 5.02 -5.08 11.72
C TRP A 111 5.46 -5.67 13.08
N ALA A 112 5.28 -4.92 14.17
CA ALA A 112 5.70 -5.35 15.50
C ALA A 112 4.87 -6.54 15.99
N PHE A 113 3.57 -6.57 15.65
CA PHE A 113 2.70 -7.71 15.94
C PHE A 113 3.15 -8.94 15.14
N GLU A 114 3.45 -8.79 13.85
CA GLU A 114 3.89 -9.90 12.99
C GLU A 114 5.17 -10.54 13.50
N ILE A 115 6.18 -9.73 13.84
CA ILE A 115 7.45 -10.19 14.40
C ILE A 115 7.23 -10.91 15.73
N ALA A 116 6.43 -10.35 16.64
CA ALA A 116 6.14 -10.98 17.93
C ALA A 116 5.43 -12.34 17.75
N ALA A 117 4.40 -12.40 16.90
CA ALA A 117 3.63 -13.61 16.64
C ALA A 117 4.46 -14.69 15.94
N GLU A 118 5.39 -14.31 15.06
CA GLU A 118 6.30 -15.24 14.40
C GLU A 118 7.34 -15.82 15.38
N ARG A 119 7.93 -14.99 16.26
CA ARG A 119 8.83 -15.45 17.34
C ARG A 119 8.13 -16.42 18.28
N GLU A 120 6.92 -16.10 18.72
CA GLU A 120 6.14 -17.00 19.59
C GLU A 120 5.86 -18.35 18.90
N ARG A 121 5.58 -18.36 17.60
CA ARG A 121 5.35 -19.59 16.83
C ARG A 121 6.60 -20.48 16.79
N VAL A 122 7.78 -19.90 16.59
CA VAL A 122 9.06 -20.65 16.63
C VAL A 122 9.36 -21.17 18.02
N ASP A 123 9.18 -20.37 19.06
CA ASP A 123 9.41 -20.81 20.44
C ASP A 123 8.49 -21.97 20.83
N ARG A 124 7.21 -21.92 20.42
CA ARG A 124 6.27 -23.03 20.62
C ARG A 124 6.67 -24.28 19.84
N LEU A 125 7.19 -24.13 18.63
CA LEU A 125 7.69 -25.27 17.85
C LEU A 125 8.89 -25.92 18.56
N LYS A 126 9.86 -25.10 19.01
CA LYS A 126 11.03 -25.56 19.77
C LYS A 126 10.62 -26.30 21.03
N LYS A 127 9.66 -25.78 21.80
CA LYS A 127 9.13 -26.46 22.99
C LYS A 127 8.48 -27.82 22.69
N ARG A 128 7.73 -27.93 21.59
CA ARG A 128 6.99 -29.16 21.24
C ARG A 128 7.83 -30.24 20.54
N ARG A 129 8.89 -29.83 19.83
CA ARG A 129 9.63 -30.71 18.92
C ARG A 129 11.15 -30.71 19.15
N GLY A 130 11.68 -29.85 20.01
CA GLY A 130 13.12 -29.67 20.19
C GLY A 130 13.85 -29.02 19.01
N ILE A 131 13.10 -28.62 17.96
CA ILE A 131 13.65 -28.06 16.72
C ILE A 131 13.64 -26.53 16.82
N GLY A 132 14.81 -25.92 16.72
CA GLY A 132 14.95 -24.48 16.49
C GLY A 132 14.86 -24.16 15.01
N LEU A 133 14.15 -23.09 14.66
CA LEU A 133 14.13 -22.53 13.32
C LEU A 133 14.68 -21.11 13.38
N GLU A 134 15.47 -20.75 12.37
CA GLU A 134 15.84 -19.36 12.16
C GLU A 134 14.71 -18.65 11.42
N LEU A 135 14.37 -17.46 11.89
CA LEU A 135 13.40 -16.63 11.20
C LEU A 135 14.06 -15.93 10.02
N PRO A 136 13.44 -15.94 8.83
CA PRO A 136 13.93 -15.12 7.74
C PRO A 136 13.84 -13.64 8.13
N VAL A 137 14.72 -12.83 7.55
CA VAL A 137 14.68 -11.37 7.73
C VAL A 137 13.36 -10.86 7.16
N ARG A 138 12.51 -10.35 8.04
CA ARG A 138 11.28 -9.63 7.70
C ARG A 138 11.60 -8.15 7.50
N LEU A 139 10.54 -7.35 7.33
CA LEU A 139 10.62 -5.91 7.51
C LEU A 139 11.21 -5.62 8.89
N GLY A 140 12.21 -4.75 8.93
CA GLY A 140 12.80 -4.28 10.17
C GLY A 140 11.82 -3.44 10.98
N GLU A 141 12.22 -3.08 12.19
CA GLU A 141 11.57 -2.01 12.93
C GLU A 141 11.51 -0.75 12.05
N ASN A 142 10.33 -0.14 11.98
CA ASN A 142 10.05 1.01 11.14
C ASN A 142 9.01 1.93 11.82
N ASN A 143 8.98 3.17 11.36
CA ASN A 143 8.07 4.23 11.83
C ASN A 143 7.08 4.67 10.74
N TRP A 144 6.83 3.83 9.72
CA TRP A 144 6.04 4.21 8.55
C TRP A 144 4.60 4.64 8.89
N VAL A 145 3.99 3.98 9.87
CA VAL A 145 2.65 4.33 10.37
C VAL A 145 2.65 5.70 11.07
N GLN A 146 3.74 6.03 11.77
CA GLN A 146 3.87 7.24 12.58
C GLN A 146 4.18 8.48 11.73
N ILE A 147 4.86 8.30 10.60
CA ILE A 147 5.22 9.40 9.68
C ILE A 147 4.21 9.59 8.54
N ALA A 148 3.22 8.70 8.42
CA ALA A 148 2.14 8.82 7.44
C ALA A 148 1.03 9.73 7.96
N ASP A 149 0.46 10.53 7.05
CA ASP A 149 -0.72 11.36 7.35
C ASP A 149 -1.99 10.53 7.46
N ALA A 150 -2.06 9.40 6.74
CA ALA A 150 -3.13 8.41 6.83
C ALA A 150 -2.59 7.00 6.54
N VAL A 151 -3.30 5.99 7.03
CA VAL A 151 -2.96 4.59 6.81
C VAL A 151 -4.17 3.87 6.20
N VAL A 152 -3.95 3.24 5.04
CA VAL A 152 -4.92 2.38 4.38
C VAL A 152 -4.41 0.95 4.49
N VAL A 153 -5.22 0.02 4.99
CA VAL A 153 -4.78 -1.38 5.20
C VAL A 153 -5.75 -2.37 4.58
N LEU A 154 -5.21 -3.39 3.91
CA LEU A 154 -5.96 -4.61 3.60
C LEU A 154 -6.26 -5.37 4.88
N ALA A 155 -7.46 -5.16 5.44
CA ALA A 155 -7.70 -5.50 6.83
C ALA A 155 -9.13 -5.96 7.11
N ASN A 156 -9.22 -6.91 8.04
CA ASN A 156 -10.41 -7.14 8.85
C ASN A 156 -10.20 -6.50 10.25
N GLU A 157 -11.20 -6.63 11.13
CA GLU A 157 -11.13 -6.10 12.50
C GLU A 157 -9.89 -6.54 13.29
N PHE A 158 -9.45 -7.78 13.12
CA PHE A 158 -8.24 -8.26 13.78
C PHE A 158 -7.01 -7.48 13.31
N VAL A 159 -6.83 -7.33 11.99
CA VAL A 159 -5.69 -6.58 11.44
C VAL A 159 -5.76 -5.13 11.92
N LEU A 160 -6.92 -4.47 11.84
CA LEU A 160 -7.10 -3.10 12.32
C LEU A 160 -6.72 -2.94 13.80
N SER A 161 -7.07 -3.91 14.64
CA SER A 161 -6.73 -3.88 16.06
C SER A 161 -5.21 -3.79 16.32
N THR A 162 -4.37 -4.29 15.40
CA THR A 162 -2.91 -4.19 15.51
C THR A 162 -2.35 -2.81 15.15
N TYR A 163 -3.12 -1.99 14.42
CA TYR A 163 -2.72 -0.63 14.01
C TYR A 163 -3.31 0.47 14.92
N ARG A 164 -4.51 0.26 15.48
CA ARG A 164 -5.24 1.24 16.32
C ARG A 164 -4.39 1.89 17.44
N PRO A 165 -3.47 1.19 18.11
CA PRO A 165 -2.59 1.83 19.10
C PRO A 165 -1.58 2.83 18.53
N HIS A 166 -1.37 2.84 17.21
CA HIS A 166 -0.31 3.58 16.54
C HIS A 166 -0.81 4.72 15.65
N THR A 167 -2.09 4.72 15.26
CA THR A 167 -2.70 5.81 14.48
C THR A 167 -4.22 5.81 14.62
N SER A 168 -4.83 7.00 14.61
CA SER A 168 -6.28 7.20 14.54
C SER A 168 -6.80 7.36 13.12
N ARG A 169 -5.93 7.67 12.15
CA ARG A 169 -6.27 7.88 10.73
C ARG A 169 -6.10 6.58 9.95
N LEU A 170 -6.88 5.59 10.36
CA LEU A 170 -6.79 4.22 9.88
C LEU A 170 -8.04 3.84 9.06
N PHE A 171 -7.82 3.43 7.83
CA PHE A 171 -8.87 3.04 6.89
C PHE A 171 -8.65 1.61 6.42
N ALA A 172 -9.74 0.85 6.30
CA ALA A 172 -9.70 -0.55 5.91
C ALA A 172 -10.19 -0.71 4.47
N ILE A 173 -9.49 -1.57 3.72
CA ILE A 173 -10.00 -2.12 2.46
C ILE A 173 -10.14 -3.63 2.67
N ASP A 174 -11.28 -4.16 2.28
CA ASP A 174 -11.51 -5.60 2.35
C ASP A 174 -10.71 -6.34 1.28
N ASN A 175 -9.85 -7.28 1.69
CA ASN A 175 -9.04 -8.07 0.77
C ASN A 175 -9.81 -9.24 0.14
N SER A 176 -11.04 -9.53 0.57
CA SER A 176 -11.75 -10.77 0.25
C SER A 176 -12.81 -10.66 -0.86
N ALA A 177 -13.04 -9.48 -1.44
CA ALA A 177 -14.17 -9.21 -2.33
C ALA A 177 -15.56 -9.58 -1.75
N ARG A 178 -15.62 -9.94 -0.46
CA ARG A 178 -16.85 -10.09 0.34
C ARG A 178 -16.80 -8.98 1.38
N LEU A 179 -17.85 -8.19 1.49
CA LEU A 179 -17.96 -7.11 2.47
C LEU A 179 -17.93 -7.67 3.90
N THR A 180 -16.75 -7.75 4.51
CA THR A 180 -16.56 -7.95 5.96
C THR A 180 -16.39 -6.62 6.69
N VAL A 181 -16.18 -5.54 5.95
CA VAL A 181 -16.13 -4.15 6.44
C VAL A 181 -17.06 -3.29 5.58
N ALA A 182 -17.76 -2.33 6.19
CA ALA A 182 -18.55 -1.36 5.44
C ALA A 182 -17.62 -0.52 4.54
N PRO A 183 -18.02 -0.21 3.29
CA PRO A 183 -17.20 0.63 2.42
C PRO A 183 -17.04 2.03 3.05
N PRO A 184 -15.90 2.72 2.84
CA PRO A 184 -15.74 4.10 3.27
C PRO A 184 -16.79 4.99 2.59
N ASP A 185 -17.35 5.95 3.33
CA ASP A 185 -18.25 6.96 2.77
C ASP A 185 -17.45 7.88 1.85
N LEU A 186 -17.78 7.84 0.55
CA LEU A 186 -17.12 8.67 -0.47
C LEU A 186 -17.84 9.99 -0.71
N GLU A 187 -19.07 10.16 -0.21
CA GLU A 187 -19.86 11.38 -0.35
C GLU A 187 -19.48 12.41 0.72
N HIS A 188 -19.18 11.94 1.93
CA HIS A 188 -18.71 12.77 3.04
C HIS A 188 -17.18 12.65 3.15
N LYS A 189 -16.49 13.58 2.50
CA LYS A 189 -15.04 13.78 2.51
C LYS A 189 -14.53 14.29 3.86
N ASP A 190 -14.82 13.57 4.96
CA ASP A 190 -14.26 13.89 6.27
C ASP A 190 -12.82 13.36 6.34
N PHE A 191 -11.89 14.14 5.79
CA PHE A 191 -10.45 14.03 5.99
C PHE A 191 -9.93 15.15 6.90
#